data_AF-A0A0B2VFL1-F1
#
_entry.id   AF-A0A0B2VFL1-F1
#
_cell.length_a   1.000
_cell.length_b   1.000
_cell.length_c   1.000
_cell.angle_alpha   90.00
_cell.angle_beta   90.00
_cell.angle_gamma   90.00
#
_symmetry.space_group_name_H-M   'P 1'
#
loop_
_entity.id
_entity.type
_entity.pdbx_description
1 polymer ?
#
loop_
_entity_poly.entity_id
_entity_poly.type
_entity_poly.pdbx_seq_one_letter_code
_entity_poly.pdbx_strand_id
1 'polypeptide(L)'
;MSWWFKKTDPKDEMRANERALRRTNRELDSDRRALERKEKELELEIKKLAKSGQREACTVLAKQLVQLRKQKAKSINMGAKMNAIGAQNRHMYSISKMADAVGKTSQTMKVMEKQMPVDKLAKNMHDFTAAQERLGVADEMVSETLDAMLDESDDEAEEDAIVNQVLDEIGIDLNAQLSKVPKAPTTLTSVSEPAEQLTDSDLQKILANLRS
;
A
#
# COMPACT_ATOMS: atom_id res chain seq x y z
N MET A 1 -29.68 42.07 -10.60
CA MET A 1 -29.93 40.80 -9.88
C MET A 1 -29.79 39.56 -10.79
N SER A 2 -28.85 39.54 -11.77
CA SER A 2 -28.70 38.41 -12.73
C SER A 2 -27.32 37.71 -12.70
N TRP A 3 -26.45 38.04 -11.75
CA TRP A 3 -25.13 37.40 -11.63
C TRP A 3 -25.20 35.97 -11.05
N TRP A 4 -26.32 35.59 -10.42
CA TRP A 4 -26.45 34.29 -9.75
C TRP A 4 -26.82 33.11 -10.67
N PHE A 5 -27.17 33.34 -11.94
CA PHE A 5 -27.68 32.31 -12.85
C PHE A 5 -26.80 32.04 -14.08
N LYS A 6 -25.57 32.54 -14.15
CA LYS A 6 -24.61 32.03 -15.13
C LYS A 6 -24.16 30.65 -14.69
N LYS A 7 -24.74 29.60 -15.29
CA LYS A 7 -24.14 28.26 -15.28
C LYS A 7 -22.66 28.44 -15.60
N THR A 8 -21.82 28.02 -14.68
CA THR A 8 -20.36 28.01 -14.85
C THR A 8 -20.05 27.33 -16.18
N ASP A 9 -19.19 27.95 -17.00
CA ASP A 9 -18.74 27.33 -18.25
C ASP A 9 -18.15 25.95 -17.87
N PRO A 10 -18.53 24.85 -18.54
CA PRO A 10 -17.93 23.53 -18.30
C PRO A 10 -16.40 23.56 -18.21
N LYS A 11 -15.74 24.47 -18.95
CA LYS A 11 -14.29 24.68 -18.87
C LYS A 11 -13.82 25.22 -17.53
N ASP A 12 -14.56 26.13 -16.92
CA ASP A 12 -14.23 26.71 -15.63
C ASP A 12 -14.48 25.71 -14.49
N GLU A 13 -15.51 24.86 -14.61
CA GLU A 13 -15.75 23.73 -13.71
C GLU A 13 -14.61 22.69 -13.78
N MET A 14 -14.18 22.32 -15.00
CA MET A 14 -13.06 21.39 -15.18
C MET A 14 -11.75 21.94 -14.61
N ARG A 15 -11.47 23.23 -14.78
CA ARG A 15 -10.30 23.90 -14.18
C ARG A 15 -10.41 23.98 -12.66
N ALA A 16 -11.59 24.21 -12.12
CA ALA A 16 -11.83 24.20 -10.68
C ALA A 16 -11.61 22.79 -10.11
N ASN A 17 -12.08 21.76 -10.80
CA ASN A 17 -11.86 20.37 -10.45
C ASN A 17 -10.37 20.01 -10.50
N GLU A 18 -9.62 20.39 -11.54
CA GLU A 18 -8.16 20.14 -11.56
C GLU A 18 -7.42 20.81 -10.40
N ARG A 19 -7.83 22.02 -10.01
CA ARG A 19 -7.28 22.69 -8.81
C ARG A 19 -7.64 21.94 -7.53
N ALA A 20 -8.86 21.43 -7.41
CA ALA A 20 -9.30 20.63 -6.27
C ALA A 20 -8.49 19.33 -6.18
N LEU A 21 -8.40 18.56 -7.27
CA LEU A 21 -7.61 17.33 -7.34
C LEU A 21 -6.15 17.56 -6.93
N ARG A 22 -5.52 18.65 -7.38
CA ARG A 22 -4.15 19.00 -6.98
C ARG A 22 -4.01 19.35 -5.50
N ARG A 23 -5.02 19.97 -4.89
CA ARG A 23 -5.02 20.25 -3.43
C ARG A 23 -5.17 18.95 -2.66
N THR A 24 -6.13 18.11 -3.02
CA THR A 24 -6.35 16.81 -2.40
C THR A 24 -5.12 15.92 -2.49
N ASN A 25 -4.41 15.89 -3.62
CA ASN A 25 -3.14 15.15 -3.71
C ASN A 25 -2.08 15.66 -2.71
N ARG A 26 -1.96 16.98 -2.54
CA ARG A 26 -0.99 17.56 -1.58
C ARG A 26 -1.39 17.28 -0.14
N GLU A 27 -2.68 17.27 0.15
CA GLU A 27 -3.23 16.90 1.45
C GLU A 27 -2.94 15.41 1.74
N LEU A 28 -3.21 14.52 0.78
CA LEU A 28 -2.85 13.09 0.88
C LEU A 28 -1.34 12.88 1.09
N ASP A 29 -0.48 13.63 0.39
CA ASP A 29 0.98 13.59 0.59
C ASP A 29 1.41 14.11 1.97
N SER A 30 0.67 15.07 2.53
CA SER A 30 0.90 15.59 3.88
C SER A 30 0.48 14.56 4.92
N ASP A 31 -0.70 13.97 4.76
CA ASP A 31 -1.24 12.94 5.65
C ASP A 31 -0.36 11.70 5.63
N ARG A 32 0.14 11.28 4.46
CA ARG A 32 1.11 10.19 4.35
C ARG A 32 2.38 10.45 5.17
N ARG A 33 2.92 11.67 5.10
CA ARG A 33 4.09 12.05 5.91
C ARG A 33 3.77 12.08 7.41
N ALA A 34 2.54 12.42 7.80
CA ALA A 34 2.11 12.35 9.18
C ALA A 34 1.99 10.89 9.66
N LEU A 35 1.43 10.00 8.84
CA LEU A 35 1.36 8.57 9.10
C LEU A 35 2.76 7.94 9.23
N GLU A 36 3.70 8.31 8.35
CA GLU A 36 5.11 7.85 8.41
C GLU A 36 5.82 8.26 9.72
N ARG A 37 5.48 9.42 10.30
CA ARG A 37 6.02 9.84 11.60
C ARG A 37 5.43 9.02 12.74
N LYS A 38 4.10 8.86 12.75
CA LYS A 38 3.41 8.01 13.73
C LYS A 38 3.89 6.56 13.68
N GLU A 39 4.19 6.04 12.49
CA GLU A 39 4.75 4.70 12.30
C GLU A 39 6.09 4.55 13.04
N LYS A 40 7.00 5.51 12.84
CA LYS A 40 8.29 5.53 13.54
C LYS A 40 8.16 5.71 15.06
N GLU A 41 7.21 6.52 15.51
CA GLU A 41 6.92 6.71 16.93
C GLU A 41 6.44 5.40 17.58
N LEU A 42 5.48 4.72 16.94
CA LEU A 42 4.98 3.41 17.40
C LEU A 42 6.08 2.35 17.38
N GLU A 43 6.93 2.30 16.35
CA GLU A 43 8.06 1.36 16.31
C GLU A 43 9.03 1.57 17.48
N LEU A 44 9.31 2.83 17.85
CA LEU A 44 10.16 3.14 19.00
C LEU A 44 9.50 2.76 20.33
N GLU A 45 8.19 2.96 20.44
CA GLU A 45 7.43 2.61 21.63
C GLU A 45 7.33 1.10 21.82
N ILE A 46 7.02 0.35 20.75
CA ILE A 46 7.04 -1.12 20.73
C ILE A 46 8.42 -1.64 21.14
N LYS A 47 9.52 -1.07 20.62
CA LYS A 47 10.89 -1.44 21.02
C LYS A 47 11.16 -1.21 22.51
N LYS A 48 10.65 -0.12 23.09
CA LYS A 48 10.81 0.17 24.53
C LYS A 48 10.02 -0.83 25.38
N LEU A 49 8.77 -1.10 25.00
CA LEU A 49 7.90 -2.01 25.73
C LEU A 49 8.39 -3.47 25.63
N ALA A 50 8.89 -3.87 24.47
CA ALA A 50 9.50 -5.18 24.25
C ALA A 50 10.71 -5.40 25.17
N LYS A 51 11.58 -4.38 25.31
CA LYS A 51 12.71 -4.42 26.27
C LYS A 51 12.25 -4.51 27.73
N SER A 52 11.10 -3.94 28.06
CA SER A 52 10.51 -4.02 29.41
C SER A 52 9.73 -5.31 29.68
N GLY A 53 9.60 -6.21 28.69
CA GLY A 53 8.88 -7.48 28.83
C GLY A 53 7.36 -7.36 28.88
N GLN A 54 6.79 -6.19 28.57
CA GLN A 54 5.33 -5.96 28.60
C GLN A 54 4.67 -6.50 27.33
N ARG A 55 4.48 -7.81 27.26
CA ARG A 55 4.02 -8.51 26.06
C ARG A 55 2.61 -8.08 25.59
N GLU A 56 1.68 -7.86 26.52
CA GLU A 56 0.31 -7.42 26.20
C GLU A 56 0.26 -5.99 25.65
N ALA A 57 1.07 -5.07 26.17
CA ALA A 57 1.16 -3.72 25.63
C ALA A 57 1.79 -3.72 24.22
N CYS A 58 2.79 -4.58 23.99
CA CYS A 58 3.40 -4.76 22.68
C CYS A 58 2.41 -5.29 21.63
N THR A 59 1.57 -6.27 21.98
CA THR A 59 0.60 -6.82 21.01
C THR A 59 -0.43 -5.78 20.59
N VAL A 60 -0.95 -4.98 21.53
CA VAL A 60 -1.89 -3.90 21.22
C VAL A 60 -1.27 -2.85 20.29
N LEU A 61 -0.04 -2.40 20.58
CA LEU A 61 0.63 -1.42 19.73
C LEU A 61 1.06 -2.00 18.37
N ALA A 62 1.38 -3.28 18.31
CA ALA A 62 1.68 -3.96 17.06
C ALA A 62 0.44 -4.05 16.16
N LYS A 63 -0.74 -4.34 16.71
CA LYS A 63 -2.01 -4.26 15.95
C LYS A 63 -2.23 -2.84 15.40
N GLN A 64 -1.99 -1.83 16.22
CA GLN A 64 -2.07 -0.43 15.79
C GLN A 64 -1.06 -0.11 14.68
N LEU A 65 0.15 -0.65 14.74
CA LEU A 65 1.18 -0.47 13.70
C LEU A 65 0.76 -1.13 12.37
N VAL A 66 0.20 -2.34 12.40
CA VAL A 66 -0.32 -3.02 11.21
C VAL A 66 -1.44 -2.21 10.58
N GLN A 67 -2.40 -1.74 11.39
CA GLN A 67 -3.50 -0.91 10.91
C GLN A 67 -2.99 0.41 10.29
N LEU A 68 -1.98 1.04 10.89
CA LEU A 68 -1.35 2.24 10.36
C LEU A 68 -0.65 1.98 9.01
N ARG A 69 0.01 0.83 8.86
CA ARG A 69 0.60 0.40 7.59
C ARG A 69 -0.46 0.15 6.52
N LYS A 70 -1.59 -0.49 6.86
CA LYS A 70 -2.76 -0.64 5.97
C LYS A 70 -3.29 0.73 5.53
N GLN A 71 -3.47 1.67 6.45
CA GLN A 71 -3.91 3.05 6.16
C GLN A 71 -2.93 3.79 5.22
N LYS A 72 -1.62 3.63 5.43
CA LYS A 72 -0.59 4.20 4.55
C LYS A 72 -0.64 3.62 3.14
N ALA A 73 -0.81 2.30 3.01
CA ALA A 73 -0.97 1.64 1.72
C ALA A 73 -2.24 2.14 0.98
N LYS A 74 -3.35 2.25 1.70
CA LYS A 74 -4.61 2.83 1.17
C LYS A 74 -4.43 4.27 0.70
N SER A 75 -3.67 5.09 1.44
CA SER A 75 -3.33 6.47 1.04
C SER A 75 -2.52 6.52 -0.27
N ILE A 76 -1.56 5.60 -0.46
CA ILE A 76 -0.79 5.49 -1.72
C ILE A 76 -1.72 5.13 -2.89
N ASN A 77 -2.59 4.14 -2.69
CA ASN A 77 -3.57 3.73 -3.70
C ASN A 77 -4.55 4.87 -4.03
N MET A 78 -5.01 5.62 -3.03
CA MET A 78 -5.86 6.79 -3.22
C MET A 78 -5.16 7.88 -4.03
N GLY A 79 -3.88 8.15 -3.76
CA GLY A 79 -3.09 9.10 -4.55
C GLY A 79 -2.93 8.66 -6.00
N ALA A 80 -2.74 7.36 -6.25
CA ALA A 80 -2.70 6.81 -7.61
C ALA A 80 -4.06 6.98 -8.34
N LYS A 81 -5.17 6.66 -7.67
CA LYS A 81 -6.53 6.87 -8.20
C LYS A 81 -6.79 8.34 -8.53
N MET A 82 -6.41 9.26 -7.64
CA MET A 82 -6.56 10.70 -7.86
C MET A 82 -5.74 11.20 -9.07
N ASN A 83 -4.54 10.66 -9.27
CA ASN A 83 -3.72 10.93 -10.45
C ASN A 83 -4.37 10.41 -11.74
N ALA A 84 -4.96 9.21 -11.71
CA ALA A 84 -5.69 8.63 -12.83
C ALA A 84 -6.92 9.49 -13.21
N ILE A 85 -7.72 9.89 -12.22
CA ILE A 85 -8.85 10.82 -12.41
C ILE A 85 -8.36 12.15 -13.01
N GLY A 86 -7.23 12.67 -12.51
CA GLY A 86 -6.60 13.86 -13.07
C GLY A 86 -6.19 13.72 -14.54
N ALA A 87 -5.67 12.56 -14.94
CA ALA A 87 -5.34 12.25 -16.33
C ALA A 87 -6.60 12.13 -17.21
N GLN A 88 -7.63 11.44 -16.73
CA GLN A 88 -8.92 11.33 -17.41
C GLN A 88 -9.58 12.69 -17.61
N ASN A 89 -9.51 13.58 -16.61
CA ASN A 89 -10.05 14.93 -16.70
C ASN A 89 -9.30 15.78 -17.75
N ARG A 90 -7.97 15.64 -17.85
CA ARG A 90 -7.18 16.28 -18.93
C ARG A 90 -7.54 15.75 -20.31
N HIS A 91 -7.78 14.45 -20.42
CA HIS A 91 -8.26 13.82 -21.66
C HIS A 91 -9.66 14.34 -22.04
N MET A 92 -10.58 14.46 -21.08
CA MET A 92 -11.89 15.06 -21.33
C MET A 92 -11.75 16.53 -21.80
N TYR A 93 -10.80 17.27 -21.24
CA TYR A 93 -10.55 18.66 -21.64
C TYR A 93 -9.97 18.76 -23.06
N SER A 94 -9.09 17.84 -23.47
CA SER A 94 -8.59 17.79 -24.86
C SER A 94 -9.71 17.41 -25.83
N ILE A 95 -10.59 16.46 -25.47
CA ILE A 95 -11.80 16.15 -26.25
C ILE A 95 -12.69 17.38 -26.38
N SER A 96 -12.99 18.09 -25.29
CA SER A 96 -13.82 19.30 -25.33
C SER A 96 -13.22 20.38 -26.24
N LYS A 97 -11.90 20.61 -26.16
CA LYS A 97 -11.20 21.51 -27.09
C LYS A 97 -11.22 21.05 -28.54
N MET A 98 -11.08 19.74 -28.76
CA MET A 98 -11.17 19.17 -30.10
C MET A 98 -12.58 19.33 -30.66
N ALA A 99 -13.61 19.10 -29.86
CA ALA A 99 -15.01 19.33 -30.22
C ALA A 99 -15.29 20.81 -30.53
N ASP A 100 -14.75 21.75 -29.75
CA ASP A 100 -14.83 23.18 -30.03
C ASP A 100 -14.13 23.55 -31.36
N ALA A 101 -12.95 22.97 -31.60
CA ALA A 101 -12.20 23.20 -32.84
C ALA A 101 -12.92 22.60 -34.04
N VAL A 102 -13.43 21.36 -33.92
CA VAL A 102 -14.27 20.67 -34.91
C VAL A 102 -15.59 21.40 -35.13
N GLY A 103 -16.19 22.01 -34.11
CA GLY A 103 -17.38 22.86 -34.25
C GLY A 103 -17.10 24.11 -35.08
N LYS A 104 -15.94 24.74 -34.88
CA LYS A 104 -15.50 25.89 -35.69
C LYS A 104 -15.10 25.50 -37.11
N THR A 105 -14.46 24.34 -37.29
CA THR A 105 -14.15 23.80 -38.61
C THR A 105 -15.32 23.04 -39.24
N SER A 106 -16.42 22.75 -38.54
CA SER A 106 -17.63 22.09 -39.09
C SER A 106 -18.26 22.95 -40.18
N GLN A 107 -18.16 24.28 -40.05
CA GLN A 107 -18.53 25.22 -41.10
C GLN A 107 -17.74 24.98 -42.41
N THR A 108 -16.45 24.61 -42.32
CA THR A 108 -15.61 24.18 -43.45
C THR A 108 -15.73 22.68 -43.76
N MET A 109 -16.14 21.87 -42.78
CA MET A 109 -16.33 20.42 -42.90
C MET A 109 -17.59 20.10 -43.67
N LYS A 110 -18.65 20.94 -43.67
CA LYS A 110 -19.78 20.83 -44.62
C LYS A 110 -19.33 20.86 -46.10
N VAL A 111 -18.20 21.50 -46.40
CA VAL A 111 -17.58 21.51 -47.73
C VAL A 111 -16.73 20.25 -47.96
N MET A 112 -16.20 19.65 -46.90
CA MET A 112 -15.37 18.43 -46.89
C MET A 112 -16.17 17.12 -46.66
N GLU A 113 -17.42 17.20 -46.21
CA GLU A 113 -18.32 16.10 -45.82
C GLU A 113 -18.66 15.18 -46.99
N LYS A 114 -18.44 15.67 -48.22
CA LYS A 114 -18.46 14.85 -49.44
C LYS A 114 -17.30 13.85 -49.56
N GLN A 115 -16.23 13.96 -48.77
CA GLN A 115 -15.02 13.14 -48.92
C GLN A 115 -14.64 12.34 -47.66
N MET A 116 -15.29 12.56 -46.50
CA MET A 116 -15.01 11.80 -45.28
C MET A 116 -16.27 11.65 -44.41
N PRO A 117 -16.76 10.42 -44.12
CA PRO A 117 -17.98 10.24 -43.32
C PRO A 117 -17.68 10.51 -41.85
N VAL A 118 -18.13 11.68 -41.38
CA VAL A 118 -18.01 12.15 -39.99
C VAL A 118 -18.65 11.15 -39.00
N ASP A 119 -19.63 10.38 -39.46
CA ASP A 119 -20.33 9.33 -38.71
C ASP A 119 -19.41 8.21 -38.22
N LYS A 120 -18.38 7.85 -38.99
CA LYS A 120 -17.43 6.79 -38.58
C LYS A 120 -16.51 7.27 -37.45
N LEU A 121 -16.11 8.55 -37.48
CA LEU A 121 -15.30 9.13 -36.42
C LEU A 121 -16.10 9.26 -35.12
N ALA A 122 -17.37 9.68 -35.22
CA ALA A 122 -18.28 9.77 -34.07
C ALA A 122 -18.53 8.40 -33.42
N LYS A 123 -18.77 7.34 -34.23
CA LYS A 123 -18.88 5.96 -33.73
C LYS A 123 -17.60 5.47 -33.06
N ASN A 124 -16.45 5.69 -33.68
CA ASN A 124 -15.17 5.25 -33.09
C ASN A 124 -14.88 5.97 -31.76
N MET A 125 -15.25 7.25 -31.62
CA MET A 125 -15.16 7.98 -30.35
C MET A 125 -16.08 7.36 -29.30
N HIS A 126 -17.33 7.04 -29.67
CA HIS A 126 -18.31 6.45 -28.77
C HIS A 126 -17.90 5.04 -28.30
N ASP A 127 -17.43 4.20 -29.22
CA ASP A 127 -16.97 2.84 -28.90
C ASP A 127 -15.68 2.86 -28.06
N PHE A 128 -14.81 3.84 -28.30
CA PHE A 128 -13.63 4.07 -27.46
C PHE A 128 -14.01 4.51 -26.05
N THR A 129 -14.95 5.44 -25.89
CA THR A 129 -15.46 5.83 -24.55
C THR A 129 -16.11 4.67 -23.83
N ALA A 130 -16.92 3.85 -24.52
CA ALA A 130 -17.56 2.69 -23.92
C ALA A 130 -16.56 1.59 -23.52
N ALA A 131 -15.49 1.40 -24.30
CA ALA A 131 -14.40 0.49 -23.93
C ALA A 131 -13.60 1.01 -22.73
N GLN A 132 -13.30 2.32 -22.70
CA GLN A 132 -12.60 2.96 -21.58
C GLN A 132 -13.42 2.88 -20.28
N GLU A 133 -14.74 3.07 -20.37
CA GLU A 133 -15.66 2.97 -19.23
C GLU A 133 -15.75 1.54 -18.70
N ARG A 134 -15.86 0.54 -19.59
CA ARG A 134 -15.81 -0.88 -19.18
C ARG A 134 -14.49 -1.24 -18.51
N LEU A 135 -13.38 -0.69 -19.00
CA LEU A 135 -12.05 -0.91 -18.41
C LEU A 135 -11.91 -0.21 -17.05
N GLY A 136 -12.52 0.97 -16.89
CA GLY A 136 -12.62 1.68 -15.60
C GLY A 136 -13.44 0.91 -14.57
N VAL A 137 -14.61 0.39 -14.94
CA VAL A 137 -15.44 -0.46 -14.06
C VAL A 137 -14.72 -1.76 -13.70
N ALA A 138 -13.96 -2.33 -14.63
CA ALA A 138 -13.15 -3.51 -14.35
C ALA A 138 -12.03 -3.21 -13.35
N ASP A 139 -11.35 -2.07 -13.47
CA ASP A 139 -10.33 -1.62 -12.50
C ASP A 139 -10.94 -1.30 -11.13
N GLU A 140 -12.16 -0.75 -11.10
CA GLU A 140 -12.90 -0.54 -9.85
C GLU A 140 -13.30 -1.87 -9.19
N MET A 141 -13.86 -2.82 -9.95
CA MET A 141 -14.18 -4.16 -9.44
C MET A 141 -12.93 -4.92 -9.00
N VAL A 142 -11.82 -4.82 -9.73
CA VAL A 142 -10.54 -5.43 -9.35
C VAL A 142 -9.99 -4.75 -8.10
N SER A 143 -10.05 -3.42 -8.01
CA SER A 143 -9.62 -2.72 -6.81
C SER A 143 -10.50 -3.01 -5.61
N GLU A 144 -11.81 -3.22 -5.79
CA GLU A 144 -12.76 -3.53 -4.71
C GLU A 144 -12.64 -4.99 -4.27
N THR A 145 -12.39 -5.92 -5.19
CA THR A 145 -12.04 -7.30 -4.84
C THR A 145 -10.67 -7.39 -4.17
N LEU A 146 -9.71 -6.54 -4.54
CA LEU A 146 -8.40 -6.47 -3.90
C LEU A 146 -8.51 -5.77 -2.52
N ASP A 147 -9.33 -4.73 -2.35
CA ASP A 147 -9.63 -4.14 -1.04
C ASP A 147 -10.38 -5.14 -0.16
N ALA A 148 -11.33 -5.92 -0.72
CA ALA A 148 -12.06 -6.97 -0.01
C ALA A 148 -11.14 -8.14 0.41
N MET A 149 -10.23 -8.60 -0.45
CA MET A 149 -9.21 -9.59 -0.06
C MET A 149 -8.25 -9.05 1.00
N LEU A 150 -7.99 -7.74 1.02
CA LEU A 150 -7.19 -7.10 2.06
C LEU A 150 -7.97 -6.93 3.38
N ASP A 151 -9.30 -6.77 3.32
CA ASP A 151 -10.19 -6.62 4.47
C ASP A 151 -10.61 -7.98 5.07
N GLU A 152 -10.67 -9.04 4.26
CA GLU A 152 -11.00 -10.42 4.67
C GLU A 152 -9.84 -11.13 5.40
N SER A 153 -8.68 -10.47 5.53
CA SER A 153 -7.55 -10.91 6.39
C SER A 153 -7.72 -10.58 7.88
N ASP A 154 -8.94 -10.22 8.31
CA ASP A 154 -9.32 -9.97 9.71
C ASP A 154 -9.61 -11.27 10.50
N ASP A 155 -9.07 -12.40 10.03
CA ASP A 155 -9.03 -13.63 10.83
C ASP A 155 -8.08 -13.34 12.01
N GLU A 156 -8.64 -13.17 13.21
CA GLU A 156 -7.92 -12.80 14.44
C GLU A 156 -6.68 -13.69 14.69
N ALA A 157 -6.71 -14.94 14.22
CA ALA A 157 -5.60 -15.88 14.30
C ALA A 157 -4.42 -15.53 13.36
N GLU A 158 -4.70 -15.03 12.16
CA GLU A 158 -3.67 -14.55 11.22
C GLU A 158 -3.09 -13.21 11.69
N GLU A 159 -3.92 -12.33 12.24
CA GLU A 159 -3.46 -11.06 12.80
C GLU A 159 -2.47 -11.25 13.95
N ASP A 160 -2.74 -12.18 14.86
CA ASP A 160 -1.83 -12.48 15.96
C ASP A 160 -0.50 -13.09 15.46
N ALA A 161 -0.52 -13.87 14.38
CA ALA A 161 0.69 -14.36 13.72
C ALA A 161 1.49 -13.21 13.06
N ILE A 162 0.81 -12.30 12.37
CA ILE A 162 1.40 -11.10 11.76
C ILE A 162 1.98 -10.17 12.84
N VAL A 163 1.30 -10.01 13.97
CA VAL A 163 1.77 -9.25 15.13
C VAL A 163 3.05 -9.86 15.69
N ASN A 164 3.08 -11.18 15.89
CA ASN A 164 4.29 -11.86 16.35
C ASN A 164 5.44 -11.71 15.34
N GLN A 165 5.16 -11.83 14.04
CA GLN A 165 6.14 -11.58 12.98
C GLN A 165 6.68 -10.14 13.01
N VAL A 166 5.81 -9.14 13.19
CA VAL A 166 6.22 -7.73 13.29
C VAL A 166 7.04 -7.49 14.55
N LEU A 167 6.68 -8.11 15.67
CA LEU A 167 7.47 -8.06 16.91
C LEU A 167 8.84 -8.73 16.74
N ASP A 168 8.93 -9.80 15.95
CA ASP A 168 10.17 -10.48 15.60
C ASP A 168 11.03 -9.63 14.64
N GLU A 169 10.44 -9.03 13.62
CA GLU A 169 11.11 -8.08 12.71
C GLU A 169 11.65 -6.85 13.46
N ILE A 170 10.89 -6.35 14.44
CA ILE A 170 11.28 -5.23 15.30
C ILE A 170 12.29 -5.66 16.38
N GLY A 171 12.27 -6.94 16.78
CA GLY A 171 12.86 -7.46 18.02
C GLY A 171 14.00 -8.48 17.89
N ILE A 172 14.36 -8.98 16.70
CA ILE A 172 15.41 -10.00 16.55
C ILE A 172 16.79 -9.44 16.13
N ASP A 173 16.95 -8.15 15.83
CA ASP A 173 18.29 -7.59 15.55
C ASP A 173 19.12 -7.28 16.83
N LEU A 174 18.53 -7.40 18.02
CA LEU A 174 19.26 -7.28 19.29
C LEU A 174 20.11 -8.52 19.62
N ASN A 175 19.69 -9.72 19.18
CA ASN A 175 20.55 -10.92 19.28
C ASN A 175 21.71 -10.90 18.27
N ALA A 176 21.57 -10.18 17.16
CA ALA A 176 22.66 -9.92 16.21
C ALA A 176 23.66 -8.86 16.71
N GLN A 177 23.27 -8.04 17.71
CA GLN A 177 24.18 -7.08 18.35
C GLN A 177 24.80 -7.60 19.65
N LEU A 178 24.16 -8.52 20.38
CA LEU A 178 24.81 -9.22 21.50
C LEU A 178 25.91 -10.21 21.06
N SER A 179 25.86 -10.68 19.82
CA SER A 179 26.92 -11.48 19.19
C SER A 179 28.12 -10.65 18.69
N LYS A 180 28.04 -9.31 18.75
CA LYS A 180 29.12 -8.38 18.40
C LYS A 180 29.76 -7.67 19.61
N VAL A 181 29.52 -8.15 20.84
CA VAL A 181 30.31 -7.74 22.00
C VAL A 181 31.60 -8.57 22.03
N PRO A 182 32.81 -7.96 21.97
CA PRO A 182 34.04 -8.72 22.09
C PRO A 182 34.04 -9.42 23.45
N LYS A 183 34.08 -10.75 23.46
CA LYS A 183 34.37 -11.51 24.68
C LYS A 183 35.74 -11.06 25.16
N ALA A 184 35.78 -10.28 26.24
CA ALA A 184 37.02 -9.95 26.92
C ALA A 184 37.75 -11.26 27.30
N PRO A 185 39.08 -11.33 27.18
CA PRO A 185 39.82 -12.54 27.49
C PRO A 185 39.80 -12.75 29.00
N THR A 186 38.89 -13.59 29.48
CA THR A 186 38.95 -14.08 30.85
C THR A 186 39.96 -15.22 30.88
N THR A 187 41.22 -14.88 31.13
CA THR A 187 42.20 -15.82 31.66
C THR A 187 41.68 -16.29 33.01
N LEU A 188 41.08 -17.48 33.09
CA LEU A 188 41.00 -18.29 34.31
C LEU A 188 40.61 -19.73 33.90
N THR A 189 41.53 -20.64 34.16
CA THR A 189 41.47 -22.10 34.07
C THR A 189 40.10 -22.71 34.36
N SER A 190 39.56 -23.47 33.40
CA SER A 190 38.67 -24.59 33.66
C SER A 190 38.92 -25.70 32.64
N VAL A 191 38.91 -26.92 33.14
CA VAL A 191 39.36 -28.16 32.53
C VAL A 191 38.51 -28.52 31.30
N SER A 192 39.16 -28.80 30.19
CA SER A 192 38.56 -29.42 29.02
C SER A 192 38.30 -30.91 29.28
N GLU A 193 37.04 -31.31 29.38
CA GLU A 193 36.64 -32.69 29.07
C GLU A 193 36.05 -32.70 27.65
N PRO A 194 36.56 -33.54 26.72
CA PRO A 194 35.88 -33.81 25.47
C PRO A 194 34.69 -34.74 25.75
N ALA A 195 33.52 -34.41 25.20
CA ALA A 195 32.40 -35.34 25.14
C ALA A 195 32.80 -36.59 24.35
N GLU A 196 33.07 -37.70 25.05
CA GLU A 196 33.27 -39.01 24.45
C GLU A 196 31.96 -39.51 23.83
N GLN A 197 32.02 -39.90 22.56
CA GLN A 197 30.95 -40.61 21.88
C GLN A 197 30.77 -41.98 22.58
N LEU A 198 29.66 -42.15 23.28
CA LEU A 198 29.29 -43.43 23.89
C LEU A 198 29.22 -44.51 22.82
N THR A 199 30.01 -45.56 22.98
CA THR A 199 30.05 -46.69 22.03
C THR A 199 28.90 -47.66 22.32
N ASP A 200 28.45 -48.41 21.30
CA ASP A 200 27.39 -49.43 21.44
C ASP A 200 27.64 -50.45 22.58
N SER A 201 28.91 -50.64 22.96
CA SER A 201 29.31 -51.52 24.07
C SER A 201 28.88 -50.99 25.45
N ASP A 202 28.79 -49.68 25.61
CA ASP A 202 28.43 -49.03 26.88
C ASP A 202 26.91 -48.98 27.07
N LEU A 203 26.17 -48.83 25.97
CA LEU A 203 24.71 -48.95 25.96
C LEU A 203 24.24 -50.37 26.31
N GLN A 204 24.95 -51.41 25.86
CA GLN A 204 24.62 -52.80 26.21
C GLN A 204 24.83 -53.12 27.69
N LYS A 205 25.85 -52.54 28.33
CA LYS A 205 26.07 -52.72 29.78
C LYS A 205 25.00 -52.04 30.62
N ILE A 206 24.52 -50.87 30.19
CA ILE A 206 23.43 -50.14 30.87
C ILE A 206 22.11 -50.92 30.73
N LEU A 207 21.83 -51.52 29.56
CA LEU A 207 20.65 -52.36 29.35
C LEU A 207 20.68 -53.66 30.16
N ALA A 208 21.86 -54.28 30.32
CA ALA A 208 22.01 -55.48 31.14
C ALA A 208 21.71 -55.20 32.63
N ASN A 209 22.08 -54.01 33.12
CA ASN A 209 21.86 -53.59 34.51
C ASN A 209 20.40 -53.23 34.82
N LEU A 210 19.55 -53.07 33.80
CA LEU A 210 18.10 -52.84 33.93
C LEU A 210 17.29 -54.14 33.81
N ARG A 211 17.93 -55.26 33.46
CA ARG A 211 17.28 -56.56 33.27
C ARG A 211 17.60 -57.57 34.38
N SER A 212 18.27 -57.13 35.47
CA SER A 212 18.42 -57.87 36.72
C SER A 212 17.42 -57.42 37.77
#